data_AF-A0A2K3PND3-F1
#
_entry.id   AF-A0A2K3PND3-F1
#
_cell.length_a   1.000
_cell.length_b   1.000
_cell.length_c   1.000
_cell.angle_alpha   90.00
_cell.angle_beta   90.00
_cell.angle_gamma   90.00
#
_symmetry.space_group_name_H-M   'P 1'
#
loop_
_entity.id
_entity.type
_entity.pdbx_description
1 polymer ?
#
loop_
_entity_poly.entity_id
_entity_poly.type
_entity_poly.pdbx_seq_one_letter_code
_entity_poly.pdbx_strand_id
1 'polypeptide(L)'
;VLREKQDVKVGKQVEDIKETVEEKHKNELMLKVFESFTSIKDSLSRVKEGLELEGEKDETFDKEMVYVEPELRDESRVFLEEARLISRLAFEVETKVEKYKELVKKEKRELENSLISLTEENRDINNLLRVALLEKEALEKRIKGHDHKRKPLLQFAEFGLQKVGFGFMMGGGNSNEQSTESASEGNKSDGSDYEVEVVSLIRHECYFFSPPVLPLVRRSVPASSGSGSLSITVAGVRTMVLHTSPVPITTRPTNDLWHECHFASTVERMMKNLRLEITQLRRSLEESRSDAERLQCLTEKQTKEIEENKLYIKELEDRERILAQNVEEFLIESKEAEAEVARWKEACELEVKAGKKEIEERDKMVAALKQELQKTKGALDISNGKLRLKEELAMTAIAAQEAAEKSLQLVDSRGVELRRRIEELTRQLEEAEKRERNSRKVRRICWPWQVFRLSSSNIADTRIGNAKRMLPEMQSFLQ
;
A
#
# COMPACT_ATOMS: atom_id res chain seq x y z
N VAL A 1 84.66 -23.45 12.81
CA VAL A 1 84.65 -22.19 12.01
C VAL A 1 84.03 -22.35 10.61
N LEU A 2 84.61 -23.08 9.64
CA LEU A 2 84.00 -23.16 8.29
C LEU A 2 82.66 -23.93 8.25
N ARG A 3 82.52 -25.00 9.04
CA ARG A 3 81.29 -25.81 9.15
C ARG A 3 80.15 -25.03 9.82
N GLU A 4 80.46 -24.35 10.92
CA GLU A 4 79.58 -23.44 11.66
C GLU A 4 79.06 -22.27 10.81
N LYS A 5 79.91 -21.67 9.97
CA LYS A 5 79.49 -20.61 9.04
C LYS A 5 78.57 -21.14 7.93
N GLN A 6 78.64 -22.43 7.62
CA GLN A 6 77.78 -23.08 6.63
C GLN A 6 76.42 -23.44 7.23
N ASP A 7 76.38 -23.95 8.46
CA ASP A 7 75.14 -24.26 9.18
C ASP A 7 74.31 -23.01 9.49
N VAL A 8 74.96 -21.89 9.87
CA VAL A 8 74.28 -20.59 10.06
C VAL A 8 73.71 -20.05 8.73
N LYS A 9 74.37 -20.31 7.61
CA LYS A 9 73.92 -19.86 6.28
C LYS A 9 72.74 -20.68 5.77
N VAL A 10 72.73 -21.99 6.03
CA VAL A 10 71.60 -22.88 5.70
C VAL A 10 70.40 -22.58 6.59
N GLY A 11 70.61 -22.36 7.90
CA GLY A 11 69.53 -21.96 8.81
C GLY A 11 68.83 -20.67 8.38
N LYS A 12 69.60 -19.66 7.95
CA LYS A 12 69.05 -18.40 7.44
C LYS A 12 68.26 -18.58 6.15
N GLN A 13 68.73 -19.43 5.23
CA GLN A 13 67.98 -19.75 4.00
C GLN A 13 66.68 -20.52 4.27
N VAL A 14 66.65 -21.41 5.26
CA VAL A 14 65.44 -22.15 5.61
C VAL A 14 64.40 -21.23 6.25
N GLU A 15 64.82 -20.28 7.09
CA GLU A 15 63.93 -19.27 7.68
C GLU A 15 63.34 -18.36 6.59
N ASP A 16 64.17 -17.87 5.65
CA ASP A 16 63.72 -17.04 4.52
C ASP A 16 62.73 -17.80 3.60
N ILE A 17 62.95 -19.11 3.37
CA ILE A 17 62.03 -19.94 2.58
C ILE A 17 60.71 -20.17 3.35
N LYS A 18 60.76 -20.35 4.67
CA LYS A 18 59.57 -20.54 5.49
C LYS A 18 58.70 -19.28 5.53
N GLU A 19 59.32 -18.11 5.69
CA GLU A 19 58.63 -16.82 5.66
C GLU A 19 57.95 -16.58 4.30
N THR A 20 58.65 -16.84 3.19
CA THR A 20 58.08 -16.69 1.85
C THR A 20 56.96 -17.69 1.54
N VAL A 21 56.98 -18.90 2.11
CA VAL A 21 55.88 -19.88 1.98
C VAL A 21 54.67 -19.47 2.81
N GLU A 22 54.86 -19.00 4.05
CA GLU A 22 53.76 -18.49 4.88
C GLU A 22 53.10 -17.24 4.27
N GLU A 23 53.88 -16.35 3.66
CA GLU A 23 53.38 -15.15 2.98
C GLU A 23 52.58 -15.50 1.72
N LYS A 24 53.06 -16.45 0.90
CA LYS A 24 52.31 -16.97 -0.26
C LYS A 24 50.97 -17.59 0.15
N HIS A 25 50.95 -18.33 1.26
CA HIS A 25 49.74 -18.98 1.73
C HIS A 25 48.72 -17.98 2.30
N LYS A 26 49.19 -16.94 3.01
CA LYS A 26 48.35 -15.79 3.42
C LYS A 26 47.74 -15.07 2.21
N ASN A 27 48.52 -14.87 1.14
CA ASN A 27 48.03 -14.25 -0.10
C ASN A 27 46.97 -15.11 -0.79
N GLU A 28 47.12 -16.44 -0.81
CA GLU A 28 46.12 -17.36 -1.37
C GLU A 28 44.80 -17.34 -0.57
N LEU A 29 44.87 -17.30 0.76
CA LEU A 29 43.68 -17.16 1.61
C LEU A 29 42.98 -15.82 1.40
N MET A 30 43.75 -14.72 1.35
CA MET A 30 43.23 -13.39 1.04
C MET A 30 42.48 -13.39 -0.30
N LEU A 31 43.04 -14.01 -1.34
CA LEU A 31 42.37 -14.15 -2.64
C LEU A 31 41.03 -14.88 -2.54
N LYS A 32 40.96 -16.01 -1.84
CA LYS A 32 39.70 -16.76 -1.66
C LYS A 32 38.66 -15.96 -0.89
N VAL A 33 39.09 -15.18 0.11
CA VAL A 33 38.18 -14.29 0.84
C VAL A 33 37.70 -13.15 -0.05
N PHE A 34 38.57 -12.54 -0.86
CA PHE A 34 38.18 -11.54 -1.85
C PHE A 34 37.19 -12.08 -2.88
N GLU A 35 37.36 -13.31 -3.35
CA GLU A 35 36.39 -13.98 -4.25
C GLU A 35 35.03 -14.15 -3.57
N SER A 36 35.00 -14.58 -2.29
CA SER A 36 33.76 -14.72 -1.53
C SER A 36 33.04 -13.38 -1.31
N PHE A 37 33.78 -12.32 -0.99
CA PHE A 37 33.22 -10.97 -0.84
C PHE A 37 32.73 -10.41 -2.17
N THR A 38 33.42 -10.70 -3.27
CA THR A 38 32.96 -10.31 -4.61
C THR A 38 31.65 -11.02 -4.95
N SER A 39 31.54 -12.32 -4.63
CA SER A 39 30.28 -13.07 -4.82
C SER A 39 29.14 -12.55 -3.95
N ILE A 40 29.40 -12.16 -2.70
CA ILE A 40 28.42 -11.53 -1.81
C ILE A 40 27.97 -10.18 -2.38
N LYS A 41 28.93 -9.33 -2.78
CA LYS A 41 28.67 -8.03 -3.40
C LYS A 41 27.78 -8.18 -4.64
N ASP A 42 28.06 -9.15 -5.51
CA ASP A 42 27.25 -9.39 -6.70
C ASP A 42 25.82 -9.81 -6.33
N SER A 43 25.67 -10.66 -5.32
CA SER A 43 24.35 -11.13 -4.85
C SER A 43 23.53 -10.00 -4.22
N LEU A 44 24.16 -9.17 -3.38
CA LEU A 44 23.51 -7.98 -2.83
C LEU A 44 23.23 -6.91 -3.90
N SER A 45 24.09 -6.78 -4.91
CA SER A 45 23.84 -5.87 -6.05
C SER A 45 22.62 -6.32 -6.85
N ARG A 46 22.44 -7.62 -7.11
CA ARG A 46 21.23 -8.15 -7.76
C ARG A 46 19.98 -7.89 -6.94
N VAL A 47 20.05 -8.07 -5.62
CA VAL A 47 18.93 -7.75 -4.71
C VAL A 47 18.61 -6.26 -4.75
N LYS A 48 19.62 -5.39 -4.71
CA LYS A 48 19.47 -3.93 -4.79
C LYS A 48 18.85 -3.49 -6.12
N GLU A 49 19.41 -3.93 -7.25
CA GLU A 49 18.89 -3.62 -8.59
C GLU A 49 17.44 -4.12 -8.75
N GLY A 50 17.15 -5.30 -8.20
CA GLY A 50 15.81 -5.88 -8.18
C GLY A 50 14.81 -5.18 -7.25
N LEU A 51 15.26 -4.32 -6.33
CA LEU A 51 14.41 -3.46 -5.50
C LEU A 51 14.22 -2.07 -6.13
N GLU A 52 15.19 -1.58 -6.90
CA GLU A 52 15.20 -0.22 -7.45
C GLU A 52 14.39 -0.07 -8.76
N LEU A 53 14.02 -1.16 -9.46
CA LEU A 53 13.30 -1.08 -10.72
C LEU A 53 12.23 -2.16 -10.90
N GLU A 54 10.99 -1.72 -11.14
CA GLU A 54 9.87 -2.48 -11.72
C GLU A 54 10.12 -2.82 -13.22
N GLY A 55 11.36 -3.15 -13.57
CA GLY A 55 11.83 -3.39 -14.94
C GLY A 55 12.22 -4.85 -15.13
N GLU A 56 11.32 -5.61 -15.70
CA GLU A 56 11.46 -7.00 -16.14
C GLU A 56 12.76 -7.26 -16.92
N LYS A 57 13.77 -7.88 -16.27
CA LYS A 57 14.81 -8.67 -16.93
C LYS A 57 15.13 -9.90 -16.08
N ASP A 58 14.78 -11.03 -16.66
CA ASP A 58 14.99 -12.38 -16.16
C ASP A 58 16.31 -12.89 -16.75
N GLU A 59 17.36 -13.03 -15.94
CA GLU A 59 18.52 -13.85 -16.27
C GLU A 59 18.96 -14.60 -15.01
N THR A 60 18.50 -15.85 -14.93
CA THR A 60 18.90 -16.85 -13.95
C THR A 60 20.30 -17.38 -14.30
N PHE A 61 21.28 -17.17 -13.42
CA PHE A 61 22.60 -17.80 -13.51
C PHE A 61 22.81 -18.70 -12.29
N ASP A 62 22.76 -20.01 -12.51
CA ASP A 62 23.20 -21.01 -11.54
C ASP A 62 24.71 -20.91 -11.37
N LYS A 63 25.17 -20.44 -10.20
CA LYS A 63 26.57 -20.53 -9.79
C LYS A 63 26.74 -21.66 -8.78
N GLU A 64 27.14 -22.81 -9.29
CA GLU A 64 27.57 -23.97 -8.51
C GLU A 64 28.86 -23.63 -7.74
N MET A 65 28.74 -23.54 -6.42
CA MET A 65 29.83 -23.18 -5.51
C MET A 65 30.58 -24.47 -5.10
N VAL A 66 31.78 -24.69 -5.67
CA VAL A 66 32.63 -25.85 -5.36
C VAL A 66 33.40 -25.61 -4.05
N TYR A 67 33.24 -26.53 -3.10
CA TYR A 67 33.88 -26.49 -1.78
C TYR A 67 35.21 -27.25 -1.79
N VAL A 68 36.30 -26.58 -1.41
CA VAL A 68 37.54 -27.23 -0.97
C VAL A 68 37.91 -26.66 0.39
N GLU A 69 37.97 -27.54 1.38
CA GLU A 69 38.21 -27.24 2.79
C GLU A 69 39.74 -27.16 3.03
N PRO A 70 40.29 -26.00 3.45
CA PRO A 70 41.71 -25.90 3.79
C PRO A 70 41.93 -26.06 5.30
N GLU A 71 42.86 -26.93 5.69
CA GLU A 71 43.28 -27.15 7.08
C GLU A 71 44.24 -26.04 7.54
N LEU A 72 43.78 -25.07 8.34
CA LEU A 72 44.59 -23.93 8.82
C LEU A 72 44.24 -23.36 10.20
N ARG A 73 45.21 -22.60 10.72
CA ARG A 73 45.39 -21.97 12.05
C ARG A 73 44.19 -21.10 12.52
N ASP A 74 44.02 -21.02 13.83
CA ASP A 74 42.76 -20.61 14.51
C ASP A 74 42.20 -19.22 14.14
N GLU A 75 43.02 -18.18 13.93
CA GLU A 75 42.54 -16.80 13.69
C GLU A 75 42.01 -16.58 12.26
N SER A 76 42.69 -17.11 11.24
CA SER A 76 42.23 -17.00 9.84
C SER A 76 41.03 -17.90 9.54
N ARG A 77 40.83 -18.95 10.36
CA ARG A 77 39.66 -19.83 10.28
C ARG A 77 38.39 -19.11 10.71
N VAL A 78 38.46 -18.29 11.76
CA VAL A 78 37.31 -17.50 12.25
C VAL A 78 36.81 -16.55 11.16
N PHE A 79 37.72 -15.82 10.51
CA PHE A 79 37.37 -14.89 9.44
C PHE A 79 36.76 -15.57 8.20
N LEU A 80 37.28 -16.76 7.83
CA LEU A 80 36.73 -17.53 6.72
C LEU A 80 35.32 -18.06 7.04
N GLU A 81 35.09 -18.53 8.27
CA GLU A 81 33.75 -18.98 8.67
C GLU A 81 32.75 -17.82 8.77
N GLU A 82 33.18 -16.66 9.23
CA GLU A 82 32.35 -15.46 9.23
C GLU A 82 31.98 -15.04 7.80
N ALA A 83 32.94 -15.03 6.87
CA ALA A 83 32.66 -14.78 5.45
C ALA A 83 31.67 -15.80 4.86
N ARG A 84 31.78 -17.09 5.23
CA ARG A 84 30.83 -18.13 4.79
C ARG A 84 29.43 -17.94 5.37
N LEU A 85 29.32 -17.53 6.64
CA LEU A 85 28.03 -17.21 7.25
C LEU A 85 27.36 -16.03 6.54
N ILE A 86 28.14 -14.99 6.22
CA ILE A 86 27.66 -13.84 5.45
C ILE A 86 27.19 -14.26 4.06
N SER A 87 27.93 -15.14 3.36
CA SER A 87 27.49 -15.68 2.07
C SER A 87 26.17 -16.45 2.17
N ARG A 88 26.01 -17.29 3.20
CA ARG A 88 24.78 -18.06 3.42
C ARG A 88 23.59 -17.13 3.71
N LEU A 89 23.79 -16.11 4.54
CA LEU A 89 22.78 -15.13 4.87
C LEU A 89 22.37 -14.32 3.61
N ALA A 90 23.34 -13.91 2.79
CA ALA A 90 23.07 -13.19 1.54
C ALA A 90 22.21 -14.04 0.58
N PHE A 91 22.51 -15.33 0.43
CA PHE A 91 21.71 -16.24 -0.40
C PHE A 91 20.29 -16.45 0.16
N GLU A 92 20.15 -16.57 1.48
CA GLU A 92 18.83 -16.69 2.12
C GLU A 92 17.98 -15.43 1.90
N VAL A 93 18.59 -14.24 1.97
CA VAL A 93 17.93 -12.97 1.65
C VAL A 93 17.52 -12.93 0.17
N GLU A 94 18.41 -13.28 -0.75
CA GLU A 94 18.14 -13.32 -2.19
C GLU A 94 16.93 -14.21 -2.51
N THR A 95 16.89 -15.43 -1.97
CA THR A 95 15.76 -16.36 -2.18
C THR A 95 14.45 -15.90 -1.52
N LYS A 96 14.50 -15.25 -0.36
CA LYS A 96 13.31 -14.66 0.28
C LYS A 96 12.74 -13.48 -0.50
N VAL A 97 13.61 -12.63 -1.04
CA VAL A 97 13.22 -11.50 -1.89
C VAL A 97 12.55 -12.02 -3.17
N GLU A 98 13.10 -13.06 -3.80
CA GLU A 98 12.50 -13.62 -5.01
C GLU A 98 11.10 -14.21 -4.76
N LYS A 99 10.93 -14.96 -3.66
CA LYS A 99 9.60 -15.46 -3.25
C LYS A 99 8.59 -14.33 -3.02
N TYR A 100 9.02 -13.23 -2.41
CA TYR A 100 8.16 -12.07 -2.19
C TYR A 100 7.73 -11.43 -3.52
N LYS A 101 8.67 -11.27 -4.47
CA LYS A 101 8.36 -10.77 -5.82
C LYS A 101 7.33 -11.64 -6.53
N GLU A 102 7.46 -12.97 -6.47
CA GLU A 102 6.49 -13.89 -7.07
C GLU A 102 5.08 -13.75 -6.45
N LEU A 103 5.00 -13.60 -5.13
CA LEU A 103 3.74 -13.35 -4.42
C LEU A 103 3.10 -12.03 -4.85
N VAL A 104 3.87 -10.95 -4.91
CA VAL A 104 3.39 -9.64 -5.36
C VAL A 104 2.91 -9.71 -6.82
N LYS A 105 3.64 -10.40 -7.71
CA LYS A 105 3.21 -10.62 -9.11
C LYS A 105 1.92 -11.43 -9.19
N LYS A 106 1.71 -12.40 -8.30
CA LYS A 106 0.49 -13.20 -8.26
C LYS A 106 -0.70 -12.35 -7.79
N GLU A 107 -0.53 -11.60 -6.72
CA GLU A 107 -1.56 -10.69 -6.19
C GLU A 107 -1.94 -9.61 -7.21
N LYS A 108 -0.94 -9.00 -7.88
CA LYS A 108 -1.17 -8.05 -8.98
C LYS A 108 -2.05 -8.65 -10.08
N ARG A 109 -1.77 -9.88 -10.53
CA ARG A 109 -2.60 -10.58 -11.53
C ARG A 109 -4.01 -10.87 -11.03
N GLU A 110 -4.17 -11.27 -9.77
CA GLU A 110 -5.49 -11.51 -9.18
C GLU A 110 -6.33 -10.22 -9.08
N LEU A 111 -5.69 -9.10 -8.73
CA LEU A 111 -6.31 -7.78 -8.71
C LEU A 111 -6.67 -7.30 -10.12
N GLU A 112 -5.79 -7.46 -11.10
CA GLU A 112 -6.05 -7.14 -12.50
C GLU A 112 -7.25 -7.94 -13.05
N ASN A 113 -7.31 -9.25 -12.77
CA ASN A 113 -8.45 -10.09 -13.15
C ASN A 113 -9.75 -9.64 -12.48
N SER A 114 -9.69 -9.30 -11.20
CA SER A 114 -10.84 -8.78 -10.45
C SER A 114 -11.32 -7.44 -11.00
N LEU A 115 -10.39 -6.56 -11.39
CA LEU A 115 -10.69 -5.28 -12.02
C LEU A 115 -11.36 -5.47 -13.38
N ILE A 116 -10.86 -6.38 -14.23
CA ILE A 116 -11.49 -6.71 -15.52
C ILE A 116 -12.92 -7.20 -15.28
N SER A 117 -13.13 -8.15 -14.37
CA SER A 117 -14.46 -8.66 -14.02
C SER A 117 -15.42 -7.55 -13.55
N LEU A 118 -14.94 -6.64 -12.69
CA LEU A 118 -15.74 -5.49 -12.22
C LEU A 118 -16.06 -4.51 -13.35
N THR A 119 -15.15 -4.31 -14.31
CA THR A 119 -15.43 -3.45 -15.47
C THR A 119 -16.47 -4.06 -16.41
N GLU A 120 -16.48 -5.38 -16.57
CA GLU A 120 -17.51 -6.10 -17.32
C GLU A 120 -18.87 -6.03 -16.62
N GLU A 121 -18.91 -6.27 -15.30
CA GLU A 121 -20.15 -6.14 -14.53
C GLU A 121 -20.71 -4.71 -14.58
N ASN A 122 -19.86 -3.70 -14.44
CA ASN A 122 -20.27 -2.30 -14.60
C ASN A 122 -20.80 -2.01 -16.02
N ARG A 123 -20.23 -2.64 -17.05
CA ARG A 123 -20.75 -2.53 -18.42
C ARG A 123 -22.13 -3.18 -18.55
N ASP A 124 -22.35 -4.34 -17.93
CA ASP A 124 -23.62 -5.05 -17.93
C ASP A 124 -24.71 -4.31 -17.16
N ILE A 125 -24.38 -3.74 -15.99
CA ILE A 125 -25.28 -2.86 -15.23
C ILE A 125 -25.67 -1.65 -16.09
N ASN A 126 -24.71 -1.00 -16.77
CA ASN A 126 -25.00 0.11 -17.66
C ASN A 126 -25.90 -0.30 -18.85
N ASN A 127 -25.71 -1.50 -19.40
CA ASN A 127 -26.59 -2.05 -20.44
C ASN A 127 -28.01 -2.28 -19.90
N LEU A 128 -28.14 -2.88 -18.71
CA LEU A 128 -29.42 -3.09 -18.02
C LEU A 128 -30.13 -1.76 -17.77
N LEU A 129 -29.43 -0.73 -17.29
CA LEU A 129 -29.99 0.60 -17.06
C LEU A 129 -30.49 1.23 -18.37
N ARG A 130 -29.75 1.09 -19.47
CA ARG A 130 -30.21 1.54 -20.80
C ARG A 130 -31.48 0.82 -21.23
N VAL A 131 -31.54 -0.50 -21.08
CA VAL A 131 -32.74 -1.29 -21.42
C VAL A 131 -33.93 -0.86 -20.56
N ALA A 132 -33.76 -0.74 -19.24
CA ALA A 132 -34.81 -0.32 -18.32
C ALA A 132 -35.31 1.10 -18.61
N LEU A 133 -34.42 2.03 -18.97
CA LEU A 133 -34.80 3.39 -19.38
C LEU A 133 -35.60 3.39 -20.69
N LEU A 134 -35.19 2.59 -21.69
CA LEU A 134 -35.94 2.45 -22.94
C LEU A 134 -37.33 1.82 -22.71
N GLU A 135 -37.42 0.82 -21.84
CA GLU A 135 -38.69 0.19 -21.47
C GLU A 135 -39.60 1.16 -20.71
N LYS A 136 -39.05 1.92 -19.76
CA LYS A 136 -39.76 3.00 -19.07
C LYS A 136 -40.30 4.03 -20.06
N GLU A 137 -39.48 4.49 -21.01
CA GLU A 137 -39.91 5.46 -22.01
C GLU A 137 -41.00 4.88 -22.94
N ALA A 138 -40.88 3.61 -23.33
CA ALA A 138 -41.90 2.92 -24.10
C ALA A 138 -43.23 2.80 -23.33
N LEU A 139 -43.19 2.47 -22.03
CA LEU A 139 -44.36 2.45 -21.16
C LEU A 139 -44.95 3.84 -20.96
N GLU A 140 -44.14 4.87 -20.76
CA GLU A 140 -44.60 6.26 -20.67
C GLU A 140 -45.29 6.72 -21.96
N LYS A 141 -44.77 6.36 -23.13
CA LYS A 141 -45.42 6.64 -24.42
C LYS A 141 -46.75 5.90 -24.56
N ARG A 142 -46.82 4.64 -24.13
CA ARG A 142 -48.07 3.85 -24.10
C ARG A 142 -49.11 4.44 -23.13
N ILE A 143 -48.68 5.02 -22.02
CA ILE A 143 -49.56 5.64 -21.02
C ILE A 143 -49.99 7.05 -21.45
N LYS A 144 -49.10 7.85 -22.05
CA LYS A 144 -49.42 9.18 -22.62
C LYS A 144 -50.36 9.10 -23.83
N GLY A 145 -50.34 8.00 -24.59
CA GLY A 145 -51.30 7.76 -25.68
C GLY A 145 -52.71 7.36 -25.22
N HIS A 146 -52.93 7.13 -23.92
CA HIS A 146 -54.20 6.62 -23.39
C HIS A 146 -54.79 7.53 -22.28
N ASP A 147 -54.93 8.82 -22.55
CA ASP A 147 -55.45 9.82 -21.59
C ASP A 147 -56.82 9.47 -21.01
N HIS A 148 -57.64 8.68 -21.71
CA HIS A 148 -58.97 8.28 -21.25
C HIS A 148 -58.97 7.17 -20.18
N LYS A 149 -57.85 6.47 -19.95
CA LYS A 149 -57.71 5.40 -18.92
C LYS A 149 -56.77 5.76 -17.77
N ARG A 150 -56.15 6.95 -17.81
CA ARG A 150 -55.17 7.40 -16.82
C ARG A 150 -55.81 7.85 -15.50
N LYS A 151 -56.99 8.49 -15.56
CA LYS A 151 -57.76 8.92 -14.38
C LYS A 151 -58.26 7.76 -13.50
N PRO A 152 -58.85 6.68 -14.04
CA PRO A 152 -59.33 5.55 -13.23
C PRO A 152 -58.20 4.75 -12.54
N LEU A 153 -57.04 4.61 -13.18
CA LEU A 153 -55.89 3.88 -12.64
C LEU A 153 -55.19 4.63 -11.49
N LEU A 154 -55.05 5.95 -11.61
CA LEU A 154 -54.58 6.81 -10.52
C LEU A 154 -55.54 6.78 -9.32
N GLN A 155 -56.86 6.84 -9.56
CA GLN A 155 -57.86 6.71 -8.51
C GLN A 155 -57.81 5.34 -7.80
N PHE A 156 -57.51 4.26 -8.53
CA PHE A 156 -57.35 2.93 -7.93
C PHE A 156 -56.09 2.81 -7.05
N ALA A 157 -54.98 3.40 -7.49
CA ALA A 157 -53.74 3.47 -6.71
C ALA A 157 -53.91 4.35 -5.46
N GLU A 158 -54.63 5.46 -5.58
CA GLU A 158 -54.98 6.37 -4.49
C GLU A 158 -55.89 5.69 -3.45
N PHE A 159 -56.91 4.94 -3.90
CA PHE A 159 -57.75 4.10 -3.02
C PHE A 159 -56.96 2.98 -2.33
N GLY A 160 -55.97 2.39 -3.00
CA GLY A 160 -55.11 1.35 -2.44
C GLY A 160 -54.19 1.88 -1.34
N LEU A 161 -53.58 3.06 -1.56
CA LEU A 161 -52.67 3.74 -0.63
C LEU A 161 -53.40 4.31 0.60
N GLN A 162 -54.62 4.82 0.42
CA GLN A 162 -55.43 5.32 1.54
C GLN A 162 -55.85 4.19 2.50
N LYS A 163 -56.05 2.97 1.98
CA LYS A 163 -56.42 1.79 2.77
C LYS A 163 -55.27 1.21 3.60
N VAL A 164 -54.02 1.55 3.28
CA VAL A 164 -52.81 1.16 4.03
C VAL A 164 -52.23 2.30 4.89
N GLY A 165 -52.96 3.41 5.06
CA GLY A 165 -52.65 4.44 6.07
C GLY A 165 -51.68 5.54 5.65
N PHE A 166 -51.30 5.65 4.38
CA PHE A 166 -50.50 6.77 3.88
C PHE A 166 -51.42 7.94 3.45
N GLY A 167 -51.98 8.65 4.42
CA GLY A 167 -52.74 9.89 4.19
C GLY A 167 -51.80 11.10 4.15
N PHE A 168 -51.52 11.64 2.95
CA PHE A 168 -50.85 12.93 2.81
C PHE A 168 -51.80 14.06 3.24
N MET A 169 -51.54 14.66 4.40
CA MET A 169 -52.12 15.95 4.82
C MET A 169 -51.50 17.08 3.98
N MET A 170 -51.99 17.31 2.77
CA MET A 170 -51.69 18.54 2.04
C MET A 170 -52.83 19.53 2.31
N GLY A 171 -52.64 20.38 3.32
CA GLY A 171 -53.54 21.47 3.66
C GLY A 171 -53.65 22.45 2.50
N GLY A 172 -54.88 22.72 2.08
CA GLY A 172 -55.20 23.80 1.16
C GLY A 172 -55.16 25.14 1.88
N GLY A 173 -54.52 26.13 1.25
CA GLY A 173 -54.56 27.52 1.68
C GLY A 173 -54.72 28.42 0.47
N ASN A 174 -55.85 29.14 0.39
CA ASN A 174 -55.93 30.39 -0.36
C ASN A 174 -56.85 31.39 0.34
N SER A 175 -56.39 32.66 0.30
CA SER A 175 -57.03 33.95 0.57
C SER A 175 -57.32 34.46 2.00
N ASN A 176 -56.51 35.48 2.33
CA ASN A 176 -56.79 36.81 2.90
C ASN A 176 -57.00 37.07 4.42
N GLU A 177 -56.03 37.84 4.94
CA GLU A 177 -56.10 39.04 5.81
C GLU A 177 -56.94 38.99 7.09
N GLN A 178 -56.27 39.07 8.26
CA GLN A 178 -56.27 40.25 9.15
C GLN A 178 -55.35 40.04 10.38
N SER A 179 -54.60 41.11 10.67
CA SER A 179 -53.70 41.45 11.78
C SER A 179 -53.83 40.72 13.13
N THR A 180 -52.71 40.42 13.81
CA THR A 180 -52.15 41.20 14.95
C THR A 180 -50.95 40.48 15.60
N GLU A 181 -50.08 41.31 16.20
CA GLU A 181 -48.71 41.07 16.68
C GLU A 181 -48.55 40.06 17.82
N SER A 182 -47.41 39.35 17.86
CA SER A 182 -46.40 39.43 18.94
C SER A 182 -45.25 38.43 18.71
N ALA A 183 -44.05 38.86 19.08
CA ALA A 183 -42.76 38.25 18.76
C ALA A 183 -42.36 37.06 19.66
N SER A 184 -41.54 36.14 19.13
CA SER A 184 -40.27 35.73 19.74
C SER A 184 -39.53 34.69 18.86
N GLU A 185 -38.23 34.97 18.66
CA GLU A 185 -37.09 34.03 18.51
C GLU A 185 -37.24 32.89 17.48
N GLY A 186 -36.53 32.87 16.35
CA GLY A 186 -35.10 33.05 16.22
C GLY A 186 -34.42 31.71 15.97
N ASN A 187 -34.39 31.25 14.71
CA ASN A 187 -33.25 30.59 14.06
C ASN A 187 -33.55 30.30 12.59
N LYS A 188 -32.84 31.02 11.72
CA LYS A 188 -32.64 30.69 10.31
C LYS A 188 -31.46 29.73 10.21
N SER A 189 -31.60 28.64 9.48
CA SER A 189 -30.49 28.04 8.74
C SER A 189 -30.96 27.77 7.33
N ASP A 190 -30.59 28.67 6.43
CA ASP A 190 -30.64 28.48 4.99
C ASP A 190 -29.70 27.35 4.58
N GLY A 191 -30.14 26.59 3.58
CA GLY A 191 -29.33 25.57 2.93
C GLY A 191 -28.12 26.19 2.24
N SER A 192 -26.97 25.58 2.44
CA SER A 192 -25.77 25.84 1.66
C SER A 192 -25.64 24.81 0.55
N ASP A 193 -25.44 25.35 -0.65
CA ASP A 193 -25.10 24.67 -1.88
C ASP A 193 -23.81 23.84 -1.75
N TYR A 194 -23.80 22.73 -2.47
CA TYR A 194 -22.66 21.86 -2.70
C TYR A 194 -21.71 22.57 -3.67
N GLU A 195 -20.71 23.28 -3.15
CA GLU A 195 -19.52 23.61 -3.93
C GLU A 195 -18.52 22.46 -3.88
N VAL A 196 -18.05 22.11 -5.07
CA VAL A 196 -17.02 21.11 -5.33
C VAL A 196 -15.71 21.62 -4.74
N GLU A 197 -15.22 20.94 -3.71
CA GLU A 197 -13.94 21.22 -3.07
C GLU A 197 -12.79 20.84 -4.03
N VAL A 198 -12.37 21.80 -4.85
CA VAL A 198 -11.06 21.76 -5.52
C VAL A 198 -10.02 21.92 -4.42
N VAL A 199 -9.29 20.85 -4.12
CA VAL A 199 -8.14 20.87 -3.21
C VAL A 199 -7.07 21.80 -3.81
N SER A 200 -7.13 23.08 -3.43
CA SER A 200 -6.03 24.03 -3.60
C SER A 200 -4.93 23.67 -2.62
N LEU A 201 -3.80 23.25 -3.18
CA LEU A 201 -2.54 23.07 -2.48
C LEU A 201 -2.08 24.44 -1.95
N ILE A 202 -2.43 24.75 -0.68
CA ILE A 202 -1.90 25.94 0.02
C ILE A 202 -0.42 25.68 0.28
N ARG A 203 0.40 26.21 -0.62
CA ARG A 203 1.81 26.45 -0.44
C ARG A 203 1.93 27.64 0.51
N HIS A 204 2.15 27.38 1.79
CA HIS A 204 2.45 28.45 2.74
C HIS A 204 3.88 28.92 2.50
N GLU A 205 4.00 30.14 1.98
CA GLU A 205 5.21 30.94 2.05
C GLU A 205 5.52 31.27 3.51
N CYS A 206 6.75 30.96 3.93
CA CYS A 206 7.44 31.73 4.96
C CYS A 206 8.62 32.43 4.30
N TYR A 207 8.50 33.76 4.26
CA TYR A 207 9.55 34.70 3.90
C TYR A 207 10.63 34.82 5.01
N PHE A 208 11.75 35.42 4.60
CA PHE A 208 12.79 36.12 5.40
C PHE A 208 13.88 35.28 6.08
N PHE A 209 15.06 35.22 5.46
CA PHE A 209 16.26 35.91 5.99
C PHE A 209 17.28 36.17 4.86
N SER A 210 17.46 37.44 4.53
CA SER A 210 18.55 37.92 3.67
C SER A 210 19.91 37.77 4.37
N PRO A 211 21.00 37.46 3.64
CA PRO A 211 22.35 37.59 4.18
C PRO A 211 22.78 39.06 4.21
N PRO A 212 23.48 39.54 5.26
CA PRO A 212 23.96 40.91 5.28
C PRO A 212 25.18 41.08 4.38
N VAL A 213 25.22 42.26 3.77
CA VAL A 213 26.26 42.79 2.91
C VAL A 213 27.01 43.86 3.72
N LEU A 214 28.36 43.80 3.69
CA LEU A 214 29.38 44.85 4.03
C LEU A 214 29.80 45.02 5.52
N PRO A 215 31.01 45.55 5.84
CA PRO A 215 31.89 46.41 5.01
C PRO A 215 33.42 46.14 5.04
N LEU A 216 34.11 46.84 4.12
CA LEU A 216 35.53 47.22 4.18
C LEU A 216 35.97 47.63 5.61
N VAL A 217 37.11 47.09 6.09
CA VAL A 217 38.02 47.84 6.97
C VAL A 217 39.48 47.55 6.63
N ARG A 218 40.19 48.65 6.38
CA ARG A 218 41.64 48.85 6.26
C ARG A 218 42.44 48.09 7.32
N ARG A 219 43.52 47.43 6.89
CA ARG A 219 44.63 47.06 7.80
C ARG A 219 45.65 48.21 7.82
N SER A 220 45.56 49.05 8.84
CA SER A 220 46.66 49.87 9.31
C SER A 220 47.40 49.14 10.43
N VAL A 221 48.72 49.24 10.37
CA VAL A 221 49.78 48.85 11.33
C VAL A 221 49.50 49.44 12.74
N PRO A 222 49.84 48.77 13.88
CA PRO A 222 51.17 48.94 14.48
C PRO A 222 51.81 47.74 15.21
N ALA A 223 53.15 47.74 15.13
CA ALA A 223 54.13 47.60 16.22
C ALA A 223 54.35 46.27 16.98
N SER A 224 55.56 45.75 16.74
CA SER A 224 56.62 45.44 17.72
C SER A 224 56.44 44.32 18.76
N SER A 225 57.16 43.23 18.52
CA SER A 225 58.15 42.62 19.42
C SER A 225 58.82 41.53 18.59
N GLY A 226 60.14 41.36 18.48
CA GLY A 226 61.25 41.75 19.34
C GLY A 226 62.26 40.63 19.16
N SER A 227 62.98 40.61 18.03
CA SER A 227 64.11 39.71 17.81
C SER A 227 65.29 40.55 17.36
N GLY A 228 66.09 40.95 18.35
CA GLY A 228 67.31 41.71 18.13
C GLY A 228 68.28 40.92 17.27
N SER A 229 68.53 41.41 16.06
CA SER A 229 69.76 41.10 15.35
C SER A 229 70.87 41.93 16.02
N LEU A 230 71.67 41.25 16.84
CA LEU A 230 72.97 41.74 17.25
C LEU A 230 73.87 41.75 16.01
N SER A 231 73.86 42.85 15.28
CA SER A 231 74.97 43.24 14.42
C SER A 231 76.18 43.48 15.32
N ILE A 232 77.02 42.46 15.46
CA ILE A 232 78.38 42.64 15.98
C ILE A 232 79.15 43.38 14.89
N THR A 233 79.12 44.70 14.97
CA THR A 233 80.12 45.56 14.38
C THR A 233 81.45 45.20 15.05
N VAL A 234 82.32 44.48 14.35
CA VAL A 234 83.71 44.31 14.79
C VAL A 234 84.39 45.67 14.64
N ALA A 235 84.28 46.46 15.69
CA ALA A 235 85.10 47.63 15.91
C ALA A 235 86.52 47.18 16.27
N GLY A 236 87.50 47.77 15.59
CA GLY A 236 88.85 47.89 16.13
C GLY A 236 89.79 46.72 15.86
N VAL A 237 90.25 46.57 14.62
CA VAL A 237 91.66 46.24 14.41
C VAL A 237 92.39 47.55 14.18
N ARG A 238 92.88 48.12 15.29
CA ARG A 238 93.87 49.19 15.32
C ARG A 238 95.13 48.61 14.67
N THR A 239 95.42 48.99 13.43
CA THR A 239 96.76 48.84 12.85
C THR A 239 97.71 49.70 13.67
N MET A 240 98.38 49.09 14.66
CA MET A 240 99.57 49.69 15.25
C MET A 240 100.67 49.66 14.19
N VAL A 241 100.90 50.81 13.57
CA VAL A 241 102.15 51.14 12.89
C VAL A 241 103.22 51.19 13.98
N LEU A 242 104.00 50.12 14.13
CA LEU A 242 105.24 50.17 14.89
C LEU A 242 106.26 50.95 14.06
N HIS A 243 106.50 52.20 14.44
CA HIS A 243 107.71 52.91 14.09
C HIS A 243 108.90 52.16 14.69
N THR A 244 109.71 51.53 13.85
CA THR A 244 111.04 51.05 14.21
C THR A 244 112.05 52.19 14.02
N SER A 245 112.43 52.84 15.12
CA SER A 245 113.62 53.70 15.15
C SER A 245 114.90 52.85 15.11
N PRO A 246 115.96 53.32 14.43
CA PRO A 246 117.21 52.59 14.32
C PRO A 246 118.05 52.77 15.59
N VAL A 247 118.46 51.66 16.20
CA VAL A 247 119.42 51.62 17.32
C VAL A 247 120.77 51.13 16.77
N PRO A 248 121.92 51.70 17.20
CA PRO A 248 123.19 51.51 16.52
C PRO A 248 123.85 50.18 16.86
N ILE A 249 124.44 49.58 15.84
CA ILE A 249 125.29 48.39 15.90
C ILE A 249 126.55 48.73 16.71
N THR A 250 126.71 48.08 17.87
CA THR A 250 127.97 48.03 18.60
C THR A 250 128.46 46.58 18.55
N THR A 251 129.63 46.40 17.95
CA THR A 251 130.30 45.11 17.70
C THR A 251 130.78 44.44 18.98
N ARG A 252 130.54 43.12 19.15
CA ARG A 252 131.22 42.18 20.08
C ARG A 252 130.84 40.70 19.76
N PRO A 253 131.57 39.68 20.28
CA PRO A 253 132.28 38.67 19.48
C PRO A 253 131.47 37.43 19.05
N THR A 254 132.05 36.69 18.10
CA THR A 254 131.50 35.66 17.20
C THR A 254 131.08 34.30 17.79
N ASN A 255 130.73 34.20 19.08
CA ASN A 255 130.28 32.91 19.67
C ASN A 255 128.81 32.89 20.17
N ASP A 256 128.08 34.01 20.13
CA ASP A 256 126.67 34.08 20.57
C ASP A 256 125.63 33.89 19.44
N LEU A 257 126.06 33.97 18.16
CA LEU A 257 125.21 33.85 16.97
C LEU A 257 124.55 32.47 16.78
N TRP A 258 125.20 31.38 17.24
CA TRP A 258 124.66 30.02 17.13
C TRP A 258 123.48 29.78 18.09
N HIS A 259 123.53 30.37 19.28
CA HIS A 259 122.45 30.28 20.25
C HIS A 259 121.23 31.14 19.83
N GLU A 260 121.46 32.32 19.26
CA GLU A 260 120.39 33.15 18.68
C GLU A 260 119.71 32.47 17.49
N CYS A 261 120.46 31.84 16.57
CA CYS A 261 119.88 31.10 15.45
C CYS A 261 119.06 29.87 15.90
N HIS A 262 119.52 29.12 16.91
CA HIS A 262 118.79 27.97 17.44
C HIS A 262 117.51 28.37 18.19
N PHE A 263 117.56 29.45 18.97
CA PHE A 263 116.39 30.02 19.64
C PHE A 263 115.38 30.55 18.62
N ALA A 264 115.83 31.31 17.61
CA ALA A 264 115.00 31.81 16.54
C ALA A 264 114.29 30.67 15.76
N SER A 265 115.01 29.59 15.42
CA SER A 265 114.41 28.42 14.76
C SER A 265 113.38 27.69 15.63
N THR A 266 113.62 27.62 16.93
CA THR A 266 112.69 27.00 17.89
C THR A 266 111.42 27.83 18.04
N VAL A 267 111.55 29.15 18.17
CA VAL A 267 110.43 30.09 18.22
C VAL A 267 109.64 30.08 16.91
N GLU A 268 110.32 30.05 15.75
CA GLU A 268 109.66 29.98 14.45
C GLU A 268 108.84 28.69 14.30
N ARG A 269 109.37 27.55 14.75
CA ARG A 269 108.66 26.27 14.78
C ARG A 269 107.45 26.33 15.69
N MET A 270 107.59 26.87 16.90
CA MET A 270 106.47 27.07 17.82
C MET A 270 105.41 27.99 17.22
N MET A 271 105.79 29.09 16.57
CA MET A 271 104.85 30.00 15.90
C MET A 271 104.12 29.34 14.72
N LYS A 272 104.81 28.52 13.92
CA LYS A 272 104.18 27.75 12.84
C LYS A 272 103.18 26.73 13.40
N ASN A 273 103.54 26.01 14.46
CA ASN A 273 102.65 25.07 15.14
C ASN A 273 101.42 25.78 15.72
N LEU A 274 101.61 26.88 16.46
CA LEU A 274 100.51 27.66 17.00
C LEU A 274 99.59 28.22 15.90
N ARG A 275 100.15 28.65 14.76
CA ARG A 275 99.34 29.09 13.60
C ARG A 275 98.51 27.95 13.03
N LEU A 276 99.08 26.74 12.90
CA LEU A 276 98.35 25.57 12.46
C LEU A 276 97.22 25.22 13.43
N GLU A 277 97.49 25.19 14.73
CA GLU A 277 96.49 24.95 15.78
C GLU A 277 95.37 26.00 15.74
N ILE A 278 95.69 27.29 15.62
CA ILE A 278 94.70 28.36 15.47
C ILE A 278 93.82 28.13 14.24
N THR A 279 94.39 27.75 13.10
CA THR A 279 93.60 27.46 11.90
C THR A 279 92.73 26.21 12.05
N GLN A 280 93.21 25.18 12.75
CA GLN A 280 92.45 23.98 13.03
C GLN A 280 91.29 24.26 13.97
N LEU A 281 91.52 24.96 15.08
CA LEU A 281 90.48 25.36 16.03
C LEU A 281 89.40 26.24 15.38
N ARG A 282 89.80 27.16 14.48
CA ARG A 282 88.83 27.96 13.71
C ARG A 282 87.96 27.09 12.80
N ARG A 283 88.54 26.09 12.14
CA ARG A 283 87.78 25.15 11.29
C ARG A 283 86.80 24.34 12.13
N SER A 284 87.24 23.78 13.27
CA SER A 284 86.38 23.02 14.17
C SER A 284 85.27 23.87 14.80
N LEU A 285 85.54 25.14 15.10
CA LEU A 285 84.53 26.08 15.57
C LEU A 285 83.47 26.34 14.49
N GLU A 286 83.89 26.55 13.25
CA GLU A 286 82.98 26.79 12.13
C GLU A 286 82.13 25.55 11.81
N GLU A 287 82.73 24.36 11.84
CA GLU A 287 82.02 23.09 11.70
C GLU A 287 80.96 22.93 12.81
N SER A 288 81.33 23.17 14.07
CA SER A 288 80.38 23.12 15.19
C SER A 288 79.25 24.15 15.06
N ARG A 289 79.51 25.34 14.49
CA ARG A 289 78.46 26.34 14.21
C ARG A 289 77.52 25.85 13.12
N SER A 290 78.05 25.29 12.03
CA SER A 290 77.24 24.74 10.95
C SER A 290 76.34 23.58 11.42
N ASP A 291 76.84 22.73 12.31
CA ASP A 291 76.05 21.67 12.93
C ASP A 291 74.96 22.23 13.86
N ALA A 292 75.26 23.28 14.63
CA ALA A 292 74.27 23.95 15.47
C ALA A 292 73.14 24.57 14.63
N GLU A 293 73.46 25.22 13.51
CA GLU A 293 72.47 25.77 12.58
C GLU A 293 71.61 24.66 11.94
N ARG A 294 72.22 23.53 11.57
CA ARG A 294 71.49 22.37 11.04
C ARG A 294 70.52 21.79 12.07
N LEU A 295 70.95 21.62 13.31
CA LEU A 295 70.09 21.15 14.40
C LEU A 295 68.97 22.14 14.71
N GLN A 296 69.25 23.44 14.66
CA GLN A 296 68.23 24.48 14.80
C GLN A 296 67.19 24.38 13.68
N CYS A 297 67.62 24.25 12.42
CA CYS A 297 66.70 24.08 11.29
C CYS A 297 65.82 22.82 11.41
N LEU A 298 66.39 21.71 11.88
CA LEU A 298 65.61 20.49 12.15
C LEU A 298 64.60 20.69 13.27
N THR A 299 65.00 21.38 14.35
CA THR A 299 64.12 21.68 15.48
C THR A 299 62.98 22.58 15.02
N GLU A 300 63.24 23.63 14.23
CA GLU A 300 62.22 24.52 13.67
C GLU A 300 61.23 23.77 12.76
N LYS A 301 61.73 22.85 11.93
CA LYS A 301 60.87 21.98 11.11
C LYS A 301 59.97 21.09 11.98
N GLN A 302 60.54 20.43 12.99
CA GLN A 302 59.78 19.62 13.93
C GLN A 302 58.74 20.44 14.68
N THR A 303 59.06 21.66 15.11
CA THR A 303 58.08 22.52 15.80
C THR A 303 56.91 22.91 14.90
N LYS A 304 57.17 23.21 13.62
CA LYS A 304 56.11 23.53 12.65
C LYS A 304 55.21 22.32 12.38
N GLU A 305 55.81 21.15 12.19
CA GLU A 305 55.06 19.90 11.98
C GLU A 305 54.19 19.54 13.20
N ILE A 306 54.71 19.74 14.43
CA ILE A 306 53.92 19.55 15.66
C ILE A 306 52.75 20.54 15.72
N GLU A 307 52.95 21.79 15.30
CA GLU A 307 51.90 22.80 15.28
C GLU A 307 50.81 22.50 14.23
N GLU A 308 51.20 22.06 13.03
CA GLU A 308 50.28 21.60 11.98
C GLU A 308 49.48 20.37 12.42
N ASN A 309 50.14 19.36 12.97
CA ASN A 309 49.47 18.16 13.50
C ASN A 309 48.50 18.51 14.65
N LYS A 310 48.86 19.47 15.50
CA LYS A 310 47.98 19.95 16.58
C LYS A 310 46.72 20.63 16.02
N LEU A 311 46.81 21.37 14.93
CA LEU A 311 45.63 21.94 14.26
C LEU A 311 44.78 20.85 13.62
N TYR A 312 45.40 19.88 12.94
CA TYR A 312 44.69 18.76 12.32
C TYR A 312 43.92 17.92 13.35
N ILE A 313 44.53 17.63 14.51
CA ILE A 313 43.84 16.92 15.61
C ILE A 313 42.60 17.69 16.07
N LYS A 314 42.69 19.02 16.25
CA LYS A 314 41.53 19.84 16.63
C LYS A 314 40.41 19.80 15.58
N GLU A 315 40.76 19.85 14.29
CA GLU A 315 39.74 19.72 13.24
C GLU A 315 39.05 18.35 13.26
N LEU A 316 39.79 17.27 13.58
CA LEU A 316 39.21 15.95 13.74
C LEU A 316 38.29 15.88 14.96
N GLU A 317 38.69 16.45 16.09
CA GLU A 317 37.85 16.54 17.30
C GLU A 317 36.56 17.33 17.02
N ASP A 318 36.64 18.42 16.25
CA ASP A 318 35.47 19.22 15.88
C ASP A 318 34.51 18.43 14.97
N ARG A 319 35.04 17.70 14.00
CA ARG A 319 34.25 16.80 13.14
C ARG A 319 33.61 15.67 13.95
N GLU A 320 34.33 15.08 14.89
CA GLU A 320 33.80 14.07 15.80
C GLU A 320 32.64 14.62 16.65
N ARG A 321 32.77 15.84 17.20
CA ARG A 321 31.68 16.48 17.96
C ARG A 321 30.43 16.72 17.11
N ILE A 322 30.60 17.17 15.87
CA ILE A 322 29.47 17.38 14.94
C ILE A 322 28.81 16.03 14.59
N LEU A 323 29.60 15.01 14.28
CA LEU A 323 29.07 13.67 13.98
C LEU A 323 28.33 13.07 15.18
N ALA A 324 28.84 13.25 16.40
CA ALA A 324 28.16 12.81 17.62
C ALA A 324 26.80 13.51 17.82
N GLN A 325 26.72 14.82 17.55
CA GLN A 325 25.45 15.56 17.60
C GLN A 325 24.45 15.06 16.55
N ASN A 326 24.91 14.87 15.31
CA ASN A 326 24.05 14.35 14.23
C ASN A 326 23.51 12.95 14.57
N VAL A 327 24.34 12.08 15.17
CA VAL A 327 23.88 10.74 15.60
C VAL A 327 22.81 10.85 16.68
N GLU A 328 22.97 11.74 17.67
CA GLU A 328 21.95 11.93 18.71
C GLU A 328 20.64 12.49 18.13
N GLU A 329 20.71 13.42 17.18
CA GLU A 329 19.54 13.96 16.46
C GLU A 329 18.81 12.83 15.70
N PHE A 330 19.53 12.03 14.91
CA PHE A 330 18.95 10.88 14.21
C PHE A 330 18.36 9.84 15.16
N LEU A 331 18.94 9.65 16.35
CA LEU A 331 18.38 8.75 17.36
C LEU A 331 17.05 9.26 17.91
N ILE A 332 16.90 10.58 18.08
CA ILE A 332 15.63 11.19 18.51
C ILE A 332 14.58 11.04 17.40
N GLU A 333 14.91 11.40 16.16
CA GLU A 333 14.01 11.24 15.00
C GLU A 333 13.57 9.79 14.81
N SER A 334 14.49 8.83 14.95
CA SER A 334 14.18 7.40 14.87
C SER A 334 13.17 6.98 15.93
N LYS A 335 13.31 7.45 17.18
CA LYS A 335 12.36 7.16 18.26
C LYS A 335 10.99 7.77 18.01
N GLU A 336 10.93 8.97 17.46
CA GLU A 336 9.67 9.63 17.09
C GLU A 336 8.95 8.86 15.97
N ALA A 337 9.69 8.44 14.94
CA ALA A 337 9.16 7.61 13.86
C ALA A 337 8.68 6.25 14.37
N GLU A 338 9.41 5.60 15.28
CA GLU A 338 8.97 4.35 15.92
C GLU A 338 7.67 4.53 16.71
N ALA A 339 7.54 5.64 17.45
CA ALA A 339 6.32 5.97 18.18
C ALA A 339 5.14 6.24 17.24
N GLU A 340 5.38 6.89 16.10
CA GLU A 340 4.38 7.06 15.06
C GLU A 340 3.93 5.72 14.46
N VAL A 341 4.88 4.86 14.09
CA VAL A 341 4.59 3.49 13.62
C VAL A 341 3.76 2.71 14.64
N ALA A 342 4.03 2.86 15.95
CA ALA A 342 3.22 2.24 17.00
C ALA A 342 1.78 2.77 17.02
N ARG A 343 1.57 4.08 16.87
CA ARG A 343 0.23 4.68 16.78
C ARG A 343 -0.55 4.17 15.57
N TRP A 344 0.09 4.13 14.39
CA TRP A 344 -0.54 3.61 13.18
C TRP A 344 -0.93 2.13 13.32
N LYS A 345 -0.07 1.32 13.94
CA LYS A 345 -0.38 -0.09 14.23
C LYS A 345 -1.62 -0.24 15.11
N GLU A 346 -1.72 0.54 16.20
CA GLU A 346 -2.89 0.51 17.08
C GLU A 346 -4.17 0.93 16.34
N ALA A 347 -4.11 1.99 15.52
CA ALA A 347 -5.24 2.44 14.70
C ALA A 347 -5.71 1.33 13.75
N CYS A 348 -4.79 0.67 13.02
CA CYS A 348 -5.13 -0.44 12.14
C CYS A 348 -5.76 -1.62 12.90
N GLU A 349 -5.29 -1.94 14.11
CA GLU A 349 -5.90 -2.99 14.92
C GLU A 349 -7.35 -2.66 15.33
N LEU A 350 -7.62 -1.39 15.66
CA LEU A 350 -8.96 -0.93 15.99
C LEU A 350 -9.89 -0.98 14.78
N GLU A 351 -9.42 -0.58 13.60
CA GLU A 351 -10.17 -0.70 12.34
C GLU A 351 -10.48 -2.15 12.00
N VAL A 352 -9.52 -3.07 12.17
CA VAL A 352 -9.75 -4.50 11.96
C VAL A 352 -10.79 -5.04 12.95
N LYS A 353 -10.75 -4.63 14.23
CA LYS A 353 -11.75 -5.01 15.24
C LYS A 353 -13.14 -4.48 14.88
N ALA A 354 -13.24 -3.23 14.42
CA ALA A 354 -14.49 -2.63 13.96
C ALA A 354 -15.03 -3.35 12.71
N GLY A 355 -14.17 -3.64 11.74
CA GLY A 355 -14.52 -4.37 10.53
C GLY A 355 -15.04 -5.78 10.82
N LYS A 356 -14.42 -6.51 11.75
CA LYS A 356 -14.91 -7.83 12.20
C LYS A 356 -16.33 -7.74 12.79
N LYS A 357 -16.59 -6.74 13.65
CA LYS A 357 -17.90 -6.54 14.25
C LYS A 357 -18.98 -6.27 13.19
N GLU A 358 -18.69 -5.41 12.21
CA GLU A 358 -19.60 -5.12 11.11
C GLU A 358 -19.89 -6.35 10.24
N ILE A 359 -18.87 -7.17 9.96
CA ILE A 359 -19.05 -8.44 9.24
C ILE A 359 -19.97 -9.38 10.03
N GLU A 360 -19.75 -9.54 11.34
CA GLU A 360 -20.62 -10.36 12.19
C GLU A 360 -22.08 -9.87 12.22
N GLU A 361 -22.31 -8.55 12.18
CA GLU A 361 -23.65 -7.96 12.09
C GLU A 361 -24.30 -8.23 10.73
N ARG A 362 -23.53 -8.10 9.64
CA ARG A 362 -24.00 -8.45 8.29
C ARG A 362 -24.34 -9.93 8.14
N ASP A 363 -23.53 -10.81 8.71
CA ASP A 363 -23.81 -12.25 8.70
C ASP A 363 -25.12 -12.60 9.41
N LYS A 364 -25.41 -11.94 10.54
CA LYS A 364 -26.71 -12.06 11.24
C LYS A 364 -27.87 -11.61 10.35
N MET A 365 -27.73 -10.47 9.66
CA MET A 365 -28.76 -9.99 8.71
C MET A 365 -28.96 -10.95 7.54
N VAL A 366 -27.87 -11.47 6.96
CA VAL A 366 -27.93 -12.47 5.87
C VAL A 366 -28.61 -13.75 6.34
N ALA A 367 -28.35 -14.21 7.57
CA ALA A 367 -29.01 -15.37 8.13
C ALA A 367 -30.53 -15.14 8.30
N ALA A 368 -30.94 -13.98 8.81
CA ALA A 368 -32.36 -13.62 8.93
C ALA A 368 -33.06 -13.52 7.57
N LEU A 369 -32.44 -12.86 6.59
CA LEU A 369 -32.98 -12.76 5.24
C LEU A 369 -33.09 -14.12 4.55
N LYS A 370 -32.10 -15.00 4.73
CA LYS A 370 -32.18 -16.39 4.23
C LYS A 370 -33.35 -17.14 4.87
N GLN A 371 -33.61 -16.93 6.16
CA GLN A 371 -34.74 -17.55 6.83
C GLN A 371 -36.08 -17.05 6.27
N GLU A 372 -36.24 -15.73 6.07
CA GLU A 372 -37.45 -15.16 5.45
C GLU A 372 -37.64 -15.61 4.00
N LEU A 373 -36.56 -15.74 3.23
CA LEU A 373 -36.59 -16.31 1.89
C LEU A 373 -37.09 -17.76 1.89
N GLN A 374 -36.66 -18.58 2.85
CA GLN A 374 -37.16 -19.96 2.97
C GLN A 374 -38.64 -20.01 3.36
N LYS A 375 -39.10 -19.11 4.25
CA LYS A 375 -40.53 -19.01 4.61
C LYS A 375 -41.39 -18.64 3.41
N THR A 376 -40.98 -17.63 2.64
CA THR A 376 -41.71 -17.17 1.45
C THR A 376 -41.70 -18.24 0.35
N LYS A 377 -40.59 -18.94 0.15
CA LYS A 377 -40.51 -20.10 -0.74
C LYS A 377 -41.50 -21.19 -0.34
N GLY A 378 -41.55 -21.57 0.94
CA GLY A 378 -42.53 -22.54 1.44
C GLY A 378 -43.98 -22.10 1.25
N ALA A 379 -44.29 -20.82 1.48
CA ALA A 379 -45.61 -20.26 1.22
C ALA A 379 -46.00 -20.30 -0.27
N LEU A 380 -45.03 -20.00 -1.16
CA LEU A 380 -45.21 -20.09 -2.61
C LEU A 380 -45.49 -21.54 -3.04
N ASP A 381 -44.73 -22.52 -2.56
CA ASP A 381 -44.93 -23.94 -2.86
C ASP A 381 -46.32 -24.42 -2.45
N ILE A 382 -46.82 -24.01 -1.28
CA ILE A 382 -48.19 -24.29 -0.83
C ILE A 382 -49.22 -23.66 -1.78
N SER A 383 -49.02 -22.40 -2.19
CA SER A 383 -49.94 -21.72 -3.10
C SER A 383 -49.96 -22.35 -4.50
N ASN A 384 -48.81 -22.80 -5.01
CA ASN A 384 -48.70 -23.54 -6.26
C ASN A 384 -49.42 -24.90 -6.17
N GLY A 385 -49.29 -25.61 -5.04
CA GLY A 385 -50.07 -26.82 -4.78
C GLY A 385 -51.58 -26.58 -4.82
N LYS A 386 -52.06 -25.47 -4.20
CA LYS A 386 -53.48 -25.08 -4.25
C LYS A 386 -53.94 -24.71 -5.67
N LEU A 387 -53.09 -24.04 -6.45
CA LEU A 387 -53.40 -23.69 -7.83
C LEU A 387 -53.59 -24.95 -8.67
N ARG A 388 -52.68 -25.92 -8.57
CA ARG A 388 -52.80 -27.22 -9.27
C ARG A 388 -54.09 -27.95 -8.93
N LEU A 389 -54.48 -27.98 -7.65
CA LEU A 389 -55.76 -28.58 -7.25
C LEU A 389 -56.97 -27.85 -7.86
N LYS A 390 -56.92 -26.52 -8.00
CA LYS A 390 -57.96 -25.76 -8.68
C LYS A 390 -57.98 -26.01 -10.19
N GLU A 391 -56.83 -26.20 -10.82
CA GLU A 391 -56.73 -26.58 -12.23
C GLU A 391 -57.34 -27.97 -12.48
N GLU A 392 -57.01 -28.95 -11.62
CA GLU A 392 -57.62 -30.30 -11.67
C GLU A 392 -59.14 -30.25 -11.45
N LEU A 393 -59.60 -29.46 -10.47
CA LEU A 393 -61.03 -29.23 -10.25
C LEU A 393 -61.70 -28.62 -11.49
N ALA A 394 -61.09 -27.61 -12.12
CA ALA A 394 -61.63 -27.00 -13.33
C ALA A 394 -61.71 -28.00 -14.49
N MET A 395 -60.68 -28.83 -14.69
CA MET A 395 -60.71 -29.90 -15.69
C MET A 395 -61.84 -30.90 -15.45
N THR A 396 -62.04 -31.35 -14.19
CA THR A 396 -63.13 -32.27 -13.86
C THR A 396 -64.51 -31.64 -14.02
N ALA A 397 -64.66 -30.35 -13.68
CA ALA A 397 -65.91 -29.62 -13.87
C ALA A 397 -66.27 -29.48 -15.36
N ILE A 398 -65.29 -29.16 -16.22
CA ILE A 398 -65.49 -29.11 -17.68
C ILE A 398 -65.90 -30.50 -18.20
N ALA A 399 -65.20 -31.56 -17.82
CA ALA A 399 -65.55 -32.92 -18.24
C ALA A 399 -66.97 -33.34 -17.77
N ALA A 400 -67.36 -32.97 -16.56
CA ALA A 400 -68.70 -33.22 -16.03
C ALA A 400 -69.77 -32.41 -16.79
N GLN A 401 -69.49 -31.14 -17.12
CA GLN A 401 -70.37 -30.31 -17.93
C GLN A 401 -70.55 -30.91 -19.33
N GLU A 402 -69.47 -31.30 -20.01
CA GLU A 402 -69.54 -31.96 -21.32
C GLU A 402 -70.36 -33.26 -21.27
N ALA A 403 -70.23 -34.06 -20.20
CA ALA A 403 -71.04 -35.26 -20.00
C ALA A 403 -72.53 -34.92 -19.81
N ALA A 404 -72.85 -33.89 -19.03
CA ALA A 404 -74.21 -33.42 -18.81
C ALA A 404 -74.84 -32.87 -20.11
N GLU A 405 -74.09 -32.09 -20.89
CA GLU A 405 -74.53 -31.58 -22.19
C GLU A 405 -74.83 -32.72 -23.18
N LYS A 406 -73.96 -33.74 -23.26
CA LYS A 406 -74.22 -34.95 -24.06
C LYS A 406 -75.51 -35.66 -23.62
N SER A 407 -75.75 -35.77 -22.31
CA SER A 407 -76.99 -36.36 -21.78
C SER A 407 -78.22 -35.53 -22.13
N LEU A 408 -78.13 -34.20 -22.06
CA LEU A 408 -79.22 -33.29 -22.42
C LEU A 408 -79.56 -33.41 -23.92
N GLN A 409 -78.55 -33.42 -24.79
CA GLN A 409 -78.74 -33.63 -26.24
C GLN A 409 -79.43 -34.96 -26.56
N LEU A 410 -79.14 -36.02 -25.79
CA LEU A 410 -79.83 -37.31 -25.93
C LEU A 410 -81.30 -37.24 -25.50
N VAL A 411 -81.63 -36.48 -24.45
CA VAL A 411 -83.02 -36.26 -24.04
C VAL A 411 -83.76 -35.41 -25.06
N ASP A 412 -83.15 -34.34 -25.57
CA ASP A 412 -83.75 -33.47 -26.57
C ASP A 412 -84.04 -34.23 -27.88
N SER A 413 -83.11 -35.04 -28.36
CA SER A 413 -83.33 -35.89 -29.54
C SER A 413 -84.44 -36.92 -29.32
N ARG A 414 -84.50 -37.58 -28.16
CA ARG A 414 -85.62 -38.46 -27.78
C ARG A 414 -86.95 -37.70 -27.69
N GLY A 415 -86.94 -36.48 -27.13
CA GLY A 415 -88.11 -35.63 -27.01
C GLY A 415 -88.66 -35.19 -28.36
N VAL A 416 -87.79 -34.85 -29.32
CA VAL A 416 -88.18 -34.57 -30.71
C VAL A 416 -88.83 -35.80 -31.35
N GLU A 417 -88.24 -36.98 -31.19
CA GLU A 417 -88.79 -38.23 -31.74
C GLU A 417 -90.18 -38.56 -31.16
N LEU A 418 -90.33 -38.43 -29.84
CA LEU A 418 -91.61 -38.62 -29.17
C LEU A 418 -92.67 -37.59 -29.63
N ARG A 419 -92.30 -36.31 -29.78
CA ARG A 419 -93.20 -35.29 -30.32
C ARG A 419 -93.67 -35.64 -31.72
N ARG A 420 -92.75 -36.03 -32.61
CA ARG A 420 -93.08 -36.49 -33.96
C ARG A 420 -94.07 -37.66 -33.93
N ARG A 421 -93.88 -38.60 -32.99
CA ARG A 421 -94.78 -39.74 -32.82
C ARG A 421 -96.16 -39.31 -32.34
N ILE A 422 -96.24 -38.38 -31.39
CA ILE A 422 -97.50 -37.81 -30.90
C ILE A 422 -98.23 -37.07 -32.03
N GLU A 423 -97.53 -36.25 -32.80
CA GLU A 423 -98.09 -35.53 -33.95
C GLU A 423 -98.67 -36.50 -34.98
N GLU A 424 -97.96 -37.58 -35.31
CA GLU A 424 -98.45 -38.61 -36.21
C GLU A 424 -99.69 -39.33 -35.65
N LEU A 425 -99.68 -39.70 -34.36
CA LEU A 425 -100.87 -40.28 -33.70
C LEU A 425 -102.05 -39.30 -33.68
N THR A 426 -101.79 -38.01 -33.50
CA THR A 426 -102.81 -36.95 -33.51
C THR A 426 -103.40 -36.80 -34.91
N ARG A 427 -102.56 -36.81 -35.95
CA ARG A 427 -102.99 -36.83 -37.35
C ARG A 427 -103.87 -38.05 -37.65
N GLN A 428 -103.47 -39.23 -37.16
CA GLN A 428 -104.26 -40.46 -37.28
C GLN A 428 -105.62 -40.35 -36.55
N LEU A 429 -105.66 -39.73 -35.37
CA LEU A 429 -106.90 -39.45 -34.65
C LEU A 429 -107.80 -38.47 -35.39
N GLU A 430 -107.26 -37.36 -35.92
CA GLU A 430 -108.03 -36.40 -36.72
C GLU A 430 -108.60 -37.05 -38.00
N GLU A 431 -107.84 -37.92 -38.66
CA GLU A 431 -108.32 -38.69 -39.81
C GLU A 431 -109.42 -39.69 -39.42
N ALA A 432 -109.26 -40.39 -38.31
CA ALA A 432 -110.29 -41.28 -37.77
C ALA A 432 -111.55 -40.50 -37.39
N GLU A 433 -111.42 -39.34 -36.76
CA GLU A 433 -112.52 -38.44 -36.39
C GLU A 433 -113.19 -37.83 -37.63
N LYS A 434 -112.45 -37.49 -38.69
CA LYS A 434 -113.02 -37.07 -39.98
C LYS A 434 -113.80 -38.22 -40.64
N ARG A 435 -113.30 -39.47 -40.58
CA ARG A 435 -114.05 -40.66 -41.02
C ARG A 435 -115.31 -40.87 -40.17
N GLU A 436 -115.26 -40.61 -38.87
CA GLU A 436 -116.41 -40.66 -37.95
C GLU A 436 -117.44 -39.54 -38.22
N ARG A 437 -116.98 -38.30 -38.51
CA ARG A 437 -117.84 -37.18 -38.93
C ARG A 437 -118.52 -37.42 -40.29
N ASN A 438 -117.82 -38.01 -41.26
CA ASN A 438 -118.41 -38.42 -42.55
C ASN A 438 -119.39 -39.60 -42.43
N SER A 439 -119.33 -40.37 -41.34
CA SER A 439 -120.24 -41.49 -41.04
C SER A 439 -121.46 -41.07 -40.22
N ARG A 440 -121.51 -39.82 -39.72
CA ARG A 440 -122.62 -39.31 -38.88
C ARG A 440 -123.47 -38.27 -39.62
N LYS A 441 -124.26 -38.73 -40.60
CA LYS A 441 -125.69 -38.42 -40.51
C LYS A 441 -126.23 -39.29 -39.38
N VAL A 442 -126.83 -38.66 -38.37
CA VAL A 442 -127.53 -39.30 -37.25
C VAL A 442 -126.59 -39.82 -36.15
N ARG A 443 -126.31 -38.98 -35.14
CA ARG A 443 -127.00 -38.96 -33.83
C ARG A 443 -126.26 -37.97 -32.93
N ARG A 444 -127.00 -37.00 -32.38
CA ARG A 444 -126.62 -36.40 -31.09
C ARG A 444 -126.55 -37.56 -30.10
N ILE A 445 -125.36 -37.86 -29.61
CA ILE A 445 -125.20 -38.60 -28.36
C ILE A 445 -124.35 -37.69 -27.49
N CYS A 446 -125.08 -36.91 -26.69
CA CYS A 446 -124.59 -36.36 -25.45
C CYS A 446 -124.16 -37.55 -24.59
N TRP A 447 -122.93 -37.59 -24.06
CA TRP A 447 -122.70 -38.24 -22.77
C TRP A 447 -121.37 -37.86 -22.09
N PRO A 448 -121.18 -38.13 -20.78
CA PRO A 448 -120.88 -37.10 -19.78
C PRO A 448 -119.59 -37.43 -19.01
N TRP A 449 -118.74 -36.45 -18.67
CA TRP A 449 -117.79 -36.68 -17.58
C TRP A 449 -117.64 -35.43 -16.72
N GLN A 450 -118.65 -35.26 -15.87
CA GLN A 450 -118.42 -34.92 -14.46
C GLN A 450 -118.66 -36.19 -13.64
N VAL A 451 -117.91 -36.32 -12.54
CA VAL A 451 -117.87 -37.39 -11.53
C VAL A 451 -116.77 -38.45 -11.73
N PHE A 452 -115.51 -38.01 -11.59
CA PHE A 452 -114.67 -38.57 -10.51
C PHE A 452 -114.35 -37.44 -9.53
N ARG A 453 -115.31 -37.16 -8.65
CA ARG A 453 -115.06 -36.57 -7.35
C ARG A 453 -115.12 -37.73 -6.35
N LEU A 454 -113.97 -38.23 -5.95
CA LEU A 454 -113.77 -38.80 -4.62
C LEU A 454 -112.77 -37.91 -3.91
N SER A 455 -113.31 -37.22 -2.92
CA SER A 455 -112.71 -36.60 -1.74
C SER A 455 -111.48 -37.37 -1.23
N SER A 456 -110.33 -36.70 -1.03
CA SER A 456 -109.99 -35.78 0.07
C SER A 456 -109.58 -36.50 1.36
N SER A 457 -108.30 -36.32 1.72
CA SER A 457 -107.88 -35.99 3.09
C SER A 457 -106.55 -35.23 3.02
N ASN A 458 -106.62 -33.93 3.30
CA ASN A 458 -105.74 -33.10 4.14
C ASN A 458 -104.24 -33.47 4.14
N ILE A 459 -103.32 -32.55 3.83
CA ILE A 459 -102.85 -31.53 4.79
C ILE A 459 -102.48 -30.23 4.08
N ALA A 460 -102.89 -29.15 4.73
CA ALA A 460 -102.78 -27.76 4.32
C ALA A 460 -101.36 -27.18 4.40
N ASP A 461 -101.13 -26.19 3.52
CA ASP A 461 -100.46 -24.91 3.73
C ASP A 461 -99.51 -24.73 4.92
N THR A 462 -98.28 -24.32 4.58
CA THR A 462 -97.79 -22.98 4.98
C THR A 462 -96.87 -22.38 3.91
N ARG A 463 -97.39 -21.34 3.26
CA ARG A 463 -96.81 -19.99 3.14
C ARG A 463 -95.28 -19.81 3.04
N ILE A 464 -94.89 -19.12 1.97
CA ILE A 464 -94.08 -17.87 1.96
C ILE A 464 -92.66 -17.97 2.56
N GLY A 465 -91.66 -17.71 1.70
CA GLY A 465 -90.50 -16.94 2.12
C GLY A 465 -89.15 -17.42 1.59
N ASN A 466 -88.67 -16.68 0.59
CA ASN A 466 -87.28 -16.27 0.45
C ASN A 466 -86.22 -17.31 0.06
N ALA A 467 -85.77 -17.14 -1.19
CA ALA A 467 -84.39 -17.35 -1.58
C ALA A 467 -83.42 -16.80 -0.53
N LYS A 468 -82.64 -17.68 0.10
CA LYS A 468 -81.35 -17.32 0.71
C LYS A 468 -80.40 -18.49 0.53
N ARG A 469 -79.36 -18.20 -0.27
CA ARG A 469 -78.02 -18.81 -0.30
C ARG A 469 -77.79 -19.87 0.78
N MET A 470 -77.51 -21.10 0.34
CA MET A 470 -76.71 -22.03 1.13
C MET A 470 -75.35 -22.19 0.46
N LEU A 471 -74.39 -21.44 1.01
CA LEU A 471 -72.96 -21.71 0.92
C LEU A 471 -72.67 -22.97 1.73
N PRO A 472 -71.80 -23.88 1.25
CA PRO A 472 -71.14 -24.83 2.14
C PRO A 472 -70.12 -24.08 3.00
N GLU A 473 -70.27 -24.19 4.32
CA GLU A 473 -69.29 -23.75 5.30
C GLU A 473 -67.97 -24.50 5.09
N MET A 474 -66.93 -23.79 4.66
CA MET A 474 -65.55 -24.21 4.90
C MET A 474 -65.25 -23.94 6.37
N GLN A 475 -65.26 -25.00 7.18
CA GLN A 475 -64.72 -24.94 8.53
C GLN A 475 -63.22 -24.63 8.47
N SER A 476 -62.88 -23.61 9.25
CA SER A 476 -61.55 -23.12 9.58
C SER A 476 -60.68 -24.20 10.23
N PHE A 477 -59.60 -24.58 9.55
CA PHE A 477 -58.38 -25.04 10.22
C PHE A 477 -57.43 -23.86 10.35
N LEU A 478 -57.52 -23.20 11.50
CA LEU A 478 -56.42 -22.42 12.09
C LEU A 478 -56.13 -23.08 13.45
N GLN A 479 -55.13 -23.94 13.46
CA GLN A 479 -54.18 -24.07 14.57
C GLN A 479 -52.82 -24.47 13.99
#